data_AF-A0A3M1DEV3-F1
#
_entry.id   AF-A0A3M1DEV3-F1
#
_cell.length_a   1.000
_cell.length_b   1.000
_cell.length_c   1.000
_cell.angle_alpha   90.00
_cell.angle_beta   90.00
_cell.angle_gamma   90.00
#
_symmetry.space_group_name_H-M   'P 1'
#
loop_
_entity.id
_entity.type
_entity.pdbx_description
1 polymer ?
#
loop_
_entity_poly.entity_id
_entity_poly.type
_entity_poly.pdbx_seq_one_letter_code
_entity_poly.pdbx_strand_id
1 'polypeptide(L)'
;LLKAVQAVPLWKIEGEVEKYLTEEELVDLLRLDLLLHGRVRTHPEHPEVWLAVEVSSVVDKGDVERAGRRAAFLRRAGFRAIPVVAGLGIREEARREAEAGNVVIVKDGQALDWNEVLPYYLGEDGGPAAR
;
A
#
# COMPACT_ATOMS: atom_id res chain seq x y z
N LEU A 1 3.33 -3.97 -13.39
CA LEU A 1 2.81 -4.21 -12.02
C LEU A 1 1.36 -4.67 -12.06
N LEU A 2 0.42 -3.77 -12.34
CA LEU A 2 -1.01 -4.09 -12.35
C LEU A 2 -1.63 -3.99 -13.76
N LYS A 3 -2.82 -4.56 -13.93
CA LYS A 3 -3.75 -4.36 -15.05
C LYS A 3 -5.12 -3.93 -14.52
N ALA A 4 -5.91 -3.27 -15.37
CA ALA A 4 -7.22 -2.72 -15.00
C ALA A 4 -7.15 -1.80 -13.75
N VAL A 5 -6.12 -0.94 -13.70
CA VAL A 5 -5.87 -0.06 -12.55
C VAL A 5 -6.90 1.06 -12.51
N GLN A 6 -7.42 1.32 -11.32
CA GLN A 6 -8.31 2.44 -11.05
C GLN A 6 -7.86 3.17 -9.78
N ALA A 7 -7.89 4.50 -9.81
CA ALA A 7 -7.85 5.29 -8.59
C ALA A 7 -9.23 5.23 -7.94
N VAL A 8 -9.29 4.81 -6.68
CA VAL A 8 -10.53 4.67 -5.92
C VAL A 8 -10.58 5.79 -4.89
N PRO A 9 -11.59 6.68 -4.95
CA PRO A 9 -11.79 7.67 -3.90
C PRO A 9 -12.06 6.98 -2.56
N LEU A 10 -11.43 7.44 -1.47
CA LEU A 10 -11.54 6.80 -0.15
C LEU A 10 -12.97 6.72 0.38
N TRP A 11 -13.80 7.75 0.14
CA TRP A 11 -15.21 7.76 0.53
C TRP A 11 -16.02 6.60 -0.06
N LYS A 12 -15.56 5.96 -1.15
CA LYS A 12 -16.24 4.78 -1.71
C LYS A 12 -16.12 3.53 -0.85
N ILE A 13 -15.10 3.47 0.00
CA ILE A 13 -14.85 2.32 0.89
C ILE A 13 -15.06 2.67 2.36
N GLU A 14 -15.34 3.93 2.69
CA GLU A 14 -15.47 4.45 4.06
C GLU A 14 -16.43 3.62 4.91
N GLY A 15 -17.64 3.34 4.40
CA GLY A 15 -18.63 2.52 5.11
C GLY A 15 -18.18 1.06 5.38
N GLU A 16 -17.24 0.53 4.61
CA GLU A 16 -16.67 -0.80 4.88
C GLU A 16 -15.53 -0.74 5.90
N VAL A 17 -14.68 0.29 5.83
CA VAL A 17 -13.54 0.41 6.75
C VAL A 17 -13.94 0.92 8.13
N GLU A 18 -14.95 1.78 8.25
CA GLU A 18 -15.40 2.38 9.53
C GLU A 18 -15.86 1.32 10.55
N LYS A 19 -16.32 0.15 10.07
CA LYS A 19 -16.72 -0.99 10.92
C LYS A 19 -15.53 -1.59 11.70
N TYR A 20 -14.31 -1.32 11.26
CA TYR A 20 -13.09 -1.94 11.79
C TYR A 20 -12.10 -0.94 12.38
N LEU A 21 -12.37 0.36 12.30
CA LEU A 21 -11.47 1.44 12.68
C LEU A 21 -12.11 2.34 13.75
N THR A 22 -11.29 2.93 14.61
CA THR A 22 -11.73 4.05 15.43
C THR A 22 -11.91 5.31 14.57
N GLU A 23 -12.57 6.34 15.11
CA GLU A 23 -12.70 7.63 14.41
C GLU A 23 -11.33 8.25 14.08
N GLU A 24 -10.37 8.18 15.01
CA GLU A 24 -9.00 8.68 14.80
C GLU A 24 -8.26 7.91 13.69
N GLU A 25 -8.41 6.58 13.65
CA GLU A 25 -7.82 5.74 12.62
C GLU A 25 -8.46 5.98 11.26
N LEU A 26 -9.78 6.19 11.22
CA LEU A 26 -10.51 6.53 10.01
C LEU A 26 -10.04 7.89 9.46
N VAL A 27 -9.96 8.92 10.31
CA VAL A 27 -9.44 10.24 9.93
C VAL A 27 -8.00 10.14 9.43
N ASP A 28 -7.16 9.30 10.02
CA ASP A 28 -5.80 9.07 9.53
C ASP A 28 -5.79 8.34 8.17
N LEU A 29 -6.65 7.34 7.96
CA LEU A 29 -6.79 6.67 6.67
C LEU A 29 -7.26 7.63 5.57
N LEU A 30 -8.20 8.51 5.87
CA LEU A 30 -8.75 9.49 4.94
C LEU A 30 -7.71 10.52 4.46
N ARG A 31 -6.55 10.61 5.13
CA ARG A 31 -5.41 11.45 4.72
C ARG A 31 -4.43 10.74 3.78
N LEU A 32 -4.72 9.51 3.36
CA LEU A 32 -3.93 8.81 2.35
C LEU A 32 -3.98 9.57 1.01
N ASP A 33 -2.83 9.73 0.35
CA ASP A 33 -2.75 10.52 -0.88
C ASP A 33 -3.48 9.85 -2.04
N LEU A 34 -3.24 8.54 -2.24
CA LEU A 34 -3.90 7.76 -3.29
C LEU A 34 -4.22 6.34 -2.82
N LEU A 35 -5.42 5.90 -3.15
CA LEU A 35 -5.81 4.49 -3.10
C LEU A 35 -5.99 3.98 -4.52
N LEU A 36 -5.22 2.96 -4.89
CA LEU A 36 -5.35 2.31 -6.19
C LEU A 36 -5.90 0.89 -6.02
N HIS A 37 -6.72 0.45 -6.96
CA HIS A 37 -7.20 -0.93 -7.05
C HIS A 37 -6.86 -1.49 -8.43
N GLY A 38 -6.46 -2.75 -8.49
CA GLY A 38 -6.21 -3.44 -9.75
C GLY A 38 -5.83 -4.89 -9.57
N ARG A 39 -5.49 -5.54 -10.69
CA ARG A 39 -5.11 -6.96 -10.71
C ARG A 39 -3.63 -7.13 -11.01
N VAL A 40 -2.96 -8.02 -10.30
CA VAL A 40 -1.55 -8.32 -10.53
C VAL A 40 -1.37 -8.87 -11.95
N ARG A 41 -0.58 -8.17 -12.76
CA ARG A 41 -0.44 -8.48 -14.20
C ARG A 41 0.34 -9.77 -14.44
N THR A 42 1.38 -10.00 -13.64
CA THR A 42 2.37 -11.06 -13.84
C THR A 42 1.97 -12.39 -13.20
N HIS A 43 1.03 -12.37 -12.25
CA HIS A 43 0.57 -13.57 -11.56
C HIS A 43 -0.53 -14.29 -12.39
N PRO A 44 -0.48 -15.63 -12.56
CA PRO A 44 -1.44 -16.38 -13.38
C PRO A 44 -2.91 -16.16 -13.00
N GLU A 45 -3.22 -16.19 -11.70
CA GLU A 45 -4.58 -15.98 -11.17
C GLU A 45 -5.03 -14.51 -11.18
N HIS A 46 -4.14 -13.57 -11.54
CA HIS A 46 -4.43 -12.15 -11.55
C HIS A 46 -5.17 -11.62 -10.30
N PRO A 47 -4.66 -11.91 -9.08
CA PRO A 47 -5.33 -11.52 -7.84
C PRO A 47 -5.55 -10.01 -7.77
N GLU A 48 -6.68 -9.63 -7.18
CA GLU A 48 -6.99 -8.24 -6.86
C GLU A 48 -6.18 -7.79 -5.64
N VAL A 49 -5.61 -6.58 -5.77
CA VAL A 49 -4.80 -5.92 -4.74
C VAL A 49 -5.15 -4.43 -4.69
N TRP A 50 -4.95 -3.87 -3.50
CA TRP A 50 -5.11 -2.45 -3.24
C TRP A 50 -3.72 -1.85 -2.94
N LEU A 51 -3.43 -0.67 -3.46
CA LEU A 51 -2.20 0.06 -3.14
C LEU A 51 -2.56 1.28 -2.30
N ALA A 52 -2.02 1.35 -1.09
CA ALA A 52 -2.11 2.54 -0.25
C ALA A 52 -0.83 3.36 -0.46
N VAL A 53 -0.94 4.46 -1.20
CA VAL A 53 0.20 5.24 -1.67
C VAL A 53 0.33 6.55 -0.90
N GLU A 54 1.53 6.80 -0.37
CA GLU A 54 1.99 8.13 0.07
C GLU A 54 2.92 8.72 -0.99
N VAL A 55 2.78 10.00 -1.28
CA VAL A 55 3.53 10.72 -2.30
C VAL A 55 4.31 11.87 -1.66
N SER A 56 5.62 11.91 -1.91
CA SER A 56 6.50 12.97 -1.41
C SER A 56 7.57 13.32 -2.45
N SER A 57 8.04 14.57 -2.47
CA SER A 57 9.16 14.96 -3.33
C SER A 57 10.43 14.15 -3.00
N VAL A 58 10.71 13.98 -1.71
CA VAL A 58 11.77 13.12 -1.19
C VAL A 58 11.18 12.29 -0.06
N VAL A 59 11.05 10.99 -0.30
CA VAL A 59 10.49 10.04 0.67
C VAL A 59 11.38 9.98 1.91
N ASP A 60 10.80 10.23 3.08
CA ASP A 60 11.42 10.05 4.38
C ASP A 60 10.79 8.92 5.19
N LYS A 61 11.30 8.71 6.42
CA LYS A 61 10.82 7.64 7.30
C LYS A 61 9.32 7.80 7.64
N GLY A 62 8.86 9.03 7.83
CA GLY A 62 7.47 9.31 8.16
C GLY A 62 6.54 8.92 7.01
N ASP A 63 6.97 9.11 5.76
CA ASP A 63 6.20 8.66 4.59
C ASP A 63 6.01 7.14 4.59
N VAL A 64 7.06 6.38 4.91
CA VAL A 64 7.02 4.91 5.00
C VAL A 64 6.12 4.45 6.15
N GLU A 65 6.26 5.06 7.32
CA GLU A 65 5.42 4.75 8.49
C GLU A 65 3.92 5.03 8.23
N ARG A 66 3.60 6.12 7.52
CA ARG A 66 2.22 6.43 7.12
C ARG A 66 1.67 5.41 6.12
N ALA A 67 2.42 5.08 5.07
CA ALA A 67 2.00 4.09 4.07
C ALA A 67 1.73 2.72 4.73
N GLY A 68 2.67 2.24 5.54
CA GLY A 68 2.57 0.97 6.25
C GLY A 68 1.35 0.89 7.17
N ARG A 69 1.15 1.93 8.00
CA ARG A 69 0.03 2.02 8.94
C ARG A 69 -1.33 2.07 8.23
N ARG A 70 -1.47 2.90 7.21
CA ARG A 70 -2.73 3.05 6.46
C ARG A 70 -3.07 1.81 5.65
N ALA A 71 -2.07 1.13 5.08
CA ALA A 71 -2.29 -0.20 4.48
C ALA A 71 -2.75 -1.23 5.53
N ALA A 72 -2.26 -1.15 6.78
CA ALA A 72 -2.71 -2.04 7.85
C ALA A 72 -4.18 -1.81 8.24
N PHE A 73 -4.65 -0.56 8.24
CA PHE A 73 -6.07 -0.24 8.45
C PHE A 73 -6.96 -0.87 7.38
N LEU A 74 -6.58 -0.76 6.11
CA LEU A 74 -7.28 -1.42 5.00
C LEU A 74 -7.28 -2.95 5.17
N ARG A 75 -6.17 -3.56 5.57
CA ARG A 75 -6.11 -5.02 5.81
C ARG A 75 -7.01 -5.48 6.95
N ARG A 76 -7.19 -4.67 8.02
CA ARG A 76 -8.14 -4.98 9.10
C ARG A 76 -9.58 -5.06 8.60
N ALA A 77 -9.91 -4.30 7.56
CA ALA A 77 -11.20 -4.34 6.87
C ALA A 77 -11.28 -5.35 5.72
N GLY A 78 -10.31 -6.28 5.59
CA GLY A 78 -10.32 -7.37 4.60
C GLY A 78 -9.72 -7.03 3.24
N PHE A 79 -9.28 -5.80 3.01
CA PHE A 79 -8.64 -5.43 1.74
C PHE A 79 -7.22 -5.99 1.67
N ARG A 80 -6.84 -6.61 0.55
CA ARG A 80 -5.44 -7.00 0.27
C ARG A 80 -4.61 -5.76 -0.08
N ALA A 81 -4.30 -4.95 0.93
CA ALA A 81 -3.63 -3.66 0.77
C ALA A 81 -2.10 -3.76 0.94
N ILE A 82 -1.38 -3.28 -0.07
CA ILE A 82 0.07 -3.16 -0.16
C ILE A 82 0.44 -1.69 0.10
N PRO A 83 1.31 -1.40 1.08
CA PRO A 83 1.82 -0.05 1.30
C PRO A 83 2.81 0.34 0.20
N VAL A 84 2.71 1.58 -0.27
CA VAL A 84 3.57 2.13 -1.31
C VAL A 84 3.99 3.55 -0.93
N VAL A 85 5.25 3.87 -1.15
CA VAL A 85 5.75 5.25 -1.11
C VAL A 85 6.21 5.64 -2.51
N ALA A 86 5.92 6.87 -2.92
CA ALA A 86 6.27 7.39 -4.24
C ALA A 86 6.98 8.74 -4.13
N GLY A 87 8.06 8.93 -4.90
CA GLY A 87 8.77 10.21 -4.95
C GLY A 87 9.88 10.30 -5.99
N LEU A 88 10.54 11.46 -6.05
CA LEU A 88 11.71 11.69 -6.92
C LEU A 88 13.01 11.23 -6.24
N GLY A 89 13.08 11.37 -4.91
CA GLY A 89 14.17 10.90 -4.07
C GLY A 89 13.66 10.06 -2.90
N ILE A 90 14.58 9.37 -2.23
CA ILE A 90 14.32 8.66 -0.97
C ILE A 90 15.55 8.80 -0.08
N ARG A 91 15.32 9.03 1.23
CA ARG A 91 16.38 9.02 2.22
C ARG A 91 16.82 7.59 2.53
N GLU A 92 18.09 7.41 2.86
CA GLU A 92 18.65 6.07 3.11
C GLU A 92 17.96 5.38 4.30
N GLU A 93 17.64 6.12 5.36
CA GLU A 93 16.87 5.57 6.49
C GLU A 93 15.46 5.13 6.08
N ALA A 94 14.81 5.87 5.18
CA ALA A 94 13.48 5.54 4.70
C ALA A 94 13.52 4.29 3.82
N ARG A 95 14.57 4.13 3.00
CA ARG A 95 14.78 2.93 2.20
C ARG A 95 14.88 1.68 3.08
N ARG A 96 15.70 1.73 4.13
CA ARG A 96 15.86 0.61 5.07
C ARG A 96 14.57 0.28 5.81
N GLU A 97 13.84 1.30 6.22
CA GLU A 97 12.52 1.12 6.84
C GLU A 97 11.52 0.47 5.88
N ALA A 98 11.52 0.89 4.61
CA ALA A 98 10.64 0.33 3.60
C ALA A 98 10.96 -1.14 3.30
N GLU A 99 12.24 -1.47 3.18
CA GLU A 99 12.72 -2.85 3.02
C GLU A 99 12.29 -3.71 4.23
N ALA A 100 12.49 -3.23 5.46
CA ALA A 100 12.09 -3.95 6.68
C ALA A 100 10.57 -4.08 6.82
N GLY A 101 9.81 -3.10 6.35
CA GLY A 101 8.35 -3.02 6.45
C GLY A 101 7.59 -3.64 5.28
N ASN A 102 8.27 -4.24 4.29
CA ASN A 102 7.67 -4.68 3.02
C ASN A 102 6.88 -3.57 2.31
N VAL A 103 7.43 -2.35 2.27
CA VAL A 103 6.82 -1.20 1.59
C VAL A 103 7.41 -1.06 0.20
N VAL A 104 6.56 -1.01 -0.82
CA VAL A 104 7.02 -0.83 -2.21
C VAL A 104 7.48 0.60 -2.41
N ILE A 105 8.70 0.78 -2.94
CA ILE A 105 9.22 2.08 -3.33
C ILE A 105 8.96 2.32 -4.82
N VAL A 106 8.28 3.42 -5.14
CA VAL A 106 8.18 3.96 -6.50
C VAL A 106 9.04 5.21 -6.59
N LYS A 107 10.17 5.11 -7.28
CA LYS A 107 11.10 6.22 -7.48
C LYS A 107 11.20 6.57 -8.95
N ASP A 108 10.93 7.83 -9.29
CA ASP A 108 11.02 8.35 -10.67
C ASP A 108 10.29 7.45 -11.70
N GLY A 109 9.06 7.06 -11.35
CA GLY A 109 8.19 6.20 -12.18
C GLY A 109 8.54 4.71 -12.18
N GLN A 110 9.59 4.28 -11.47
CA GLN A 110 10.03 2.89 -11.37
C GLN A 110 9.68 2.29 -10.01
N ALA A 111 9.04 1.12 -9.99
CA ALA A 111 8.87 0.36 -8.76
C ALA A 111 10.10 -0.55 -8.55
N LEU A 112 10.79 -0.39 -7.42
CA LEU A 112 12.09 -1.02 -7.20
C LEU A 112 11.97 -2.44 -6.61
N ASP A 113 11.03 -2.66 -5.68
CA ASP A 113 10.97 -3.89 -4.86
C ASP A 113 9.67 -4.69 -5.04
N TRP A 114 8.99 -4.48 -6.18
CA TRP A 114 7.65 -5.05 -6.39
C TRP A 114 7.63 -6.58 -6.37
N ASN A 115 8.61 -7.23 -7.01
CA ASN A 115 8.60 -8.70 -7.15
C ASN A 115 8.97 -9.39 -5.85
N GLU A 116 9.74 -8.72 -5.01
CA GLU A 116 10.20 -9.15 -3.70
C GLU A 116 9.08 -9.01 -2.67
N VAL A 117 8.35 -7.90 -2.71
CA VAL A 117 7.28 -7.58 -1.75
C VAL A 117 5.95 -8.25 -2.08
N LEU A 118 5.65 -8.50 -3.35
CA LEU A 118 4.35 -9.00 -3.77
C LEU A 118 3.98 -10.37 -3.17
N PRO A 119 4.84 -11.42 -3.21
CA PRO A 119 4.51 -12.74 -2.66
C PRO A 119 4.09 -12.71 -1.19
N TYR A 120 4.70 -11.82 -0.39
CA TYR A 120 4.32 -11.58 1.00
C TYR A 120 2.83 -11.19 1.12
N TYR A 121 2.36 -10.23 0.32
CA TYR A 121 0.96 -9.79 0.34
C TYR A 121 -0.02 -10.72 -0.40
N LEU A 122 0.48 -11.63 -1.22
CA LEU A 122 -0.30 -12.72 -1.78
C LEU A 122 -0.49 -13.88 -0.79
N GLY A 123 0.26 -13.88 0.32
CA GLY A 123 0.24 -14.95 1.33
C GLY A 123 1.10 -16.15 0.94
N GLU A 124 1.96 -16.02 -0.06
CA GLU A 124 2.83 -17.09 -0.57
C GLU A 124 4.05 -17.30 0.35
N ASP A 125 4.51 -16.24 1.02
CA ASP A 125 5.66 -16.25 1.93
C ASP A 125 5.27 -16.09 3.41
N GLY A 126 4.08 -16.55 3.80
CA GLY A 126 3.59 -16.43 5.18
C GLY A 126 3.24 -15.00 5.60
N GLY A 127 3.09 -14.08 4.63
CA GLY A 127 2.59 -12.74 4.88
C GLY A 127 1.07 -12.68 5.13
N PRO A 128 0.50 -11.48 5.30
CA PRO A 128 -0.88 -11.32 5.75
C PRO A 128 -1.83 -11.87 4.69
N ALA A 129 -2.44 -13.02 4.99
CA ALA A 129 -3.52 -13.55 4.18
C ALA A 129 -4.66 -12.52 4.11
N ALA A 130 -5.12 -12.22 2.89
CA ALA A 130 -6.39 -11.52 2.72
C ALA A 130 -7.48 -12.38 3.39
N ARG A 131 -8.25 -11.77 4.30
CA ARG A 131 -9.38 -12.44 4.95
C ARG A 131 -10.55 -12.59 3.98
#